data_AF-A0A8J6C2F8-F1
#
_entry.id   AF-A0A8J6C2F8-F1
#
_cell.length_a   1.000
_cell.length_b   1.000
_cell.length_c   1.000
_cell.angle_alpha   90.00
_cell.angle_beta   90.00
_cell.angle_gamma   90.00
#
_symmetry.space_group_name_H-M   'P 1'
#
loop_
_entity.id
_entity.type
_entity.pdbx_description
1 polymer ?
#
loop_
_entity_poly.entity_id
_entity_poly.type
_entity_poly.pdbx_seq_one_letter_code
_entity_poly.pdbx_strand_id
1 'polypeptide(L)'
;MFVTLTYICKISTILNNPNPCLSSCRYDWNIATTFSFLQKYGLTGEFKINVEFNHASLSGHSCHHELETARINGLLGNIDAKTGDPQIGWDTDQFLTDISEATWVMSSVIKNGGLAPGGFNFDAKLLVLIGIGFCFVNGMYTLTNGLRNVAKLMEDGSLDGLVRKRHQSFDSEIGATIEAEKGDLETLEKKISGKQLKELAVMLFQSALYMVHCSCF
;
A
#
# COMPACT_ATOMS: atom_id res chain seq x y z
N MET A 1 -23.02 -20.66 7.29
CA MET A 1 -21.77 -20.73 6.49
C MET A 1 -22.04 -20.02 5.17
N PHE A 2 -21.95 -18.69 5.15
CA PHE A 2 -22.12 -17.91 3.92
C PHE A 2 -20.75 -17.88 3.24
N VAL A 3 -20.60 -18.64 2.16
CA VAL A 3 -19.49 -18.44 1.22
C VAL A 3 -19.90 -17.24 0.37
N THR A 4 -19.61 -16.03 0.84
CA THR A 4 -19.61 -14.86 -0.05
C THR A 4 -18.55 -15.14 -1.12
N LEU A 5 -19.01 -15.39 -2.36
CA LEU A 5 -18.15 -15.40 -3.55
C LEU A 5 -17.62 -13.98 -3.73
N THR A 6 -16.55 -13.69 -3.01
CA THR A 6 -15.83 -12.44 -3.17
C THR A 6 -15.12 -12.48 -4.51
N TYR A 7 -15.63 -11.73 -5.48
CA TYR A 7 -15.00 -11.63 -6.79
C TYR A 7 -13.73 -10.77 -6.67
N ILE A 8 -12.66 -11.22 -7.31
CA ILE A 8 -11.37 -10.55 -7.27
C ILE A 8 -11.23 -9.68 -8.53
N CYS A 9 -11.24 -8.37 -8.35
CA CYS A 9 -10.94 -7.41 -9.42
C CYS A 9 -9.42 -7.23 -9.49
N LYS A 10 -8.81 -7.37 -10.67
CA LYS A 10 -7.38 -7.16 -10.87
C LYS A 10 -7.18 -5.72 -11.35
N ILE A 11 -6.31 -4.95 -10.69
CA ILE A 11 -5.86 -3.66 -11.21
C ILE A 11 -5.09 -3.93 -12.50
N SER A 12 -5.23 -3.10 -13.53
CA SER A 12 -4.41 -3.19 -14.74
C SER A 12 -3.96 -1.81 -15.20
N THR A 13 -2.65 -1.62 -15.31
CA THR A 13 -2.07 -0.35 -15.75
C THR A 13 -1.00 -0.61 -16.80
N ILE A 14 -1.18 0.00 -17.97
CA ILE A 14 -0.25 -0.13 -19.09
C ILE A 14 -0.08 1.24 -19.74
N LEU A 15 1.16 1.74 -19.72
CA LEU A 15 1.59 2.89 -20.51
C LEU A 15 2.44 2.35 -21.67
N ASN A 16 2.01 2.58 -22.91
CA ASN A 16 2.75 2.22 -24.13
C ASN A 16 3.18 0.74 -24.25
N ASN A 17 2.21 -0.15 -24.52
CA ASN A 17 2.50 -1.51 -24.98
C ASN A 17 2.52 -1.56 -26.52
N PRO A 18 3.56 -2.12 -27.17
CA PRO A 18 3.53 -2.37 -28.62
C PRO A 18 2.50 -3.45 -29.04
N ASN A 19 1.85 -4.12 -28.07
CA ASN A 19 0.80 -5.10 -28.31
C ASN A 19 -0.56 -4.39 -28.54
N PRO A 20 -1.15 -4.48 -29.76
CA PRO A 20 -2.35 -3.74 -30.16
C PRO A 20 -3.65 -4.15 -29.43
N CYS A 21 -3.60 -5.17 -28.56
CA CYS A 21 -4.76 -5.71 -27.84
C CYS A 21 -4.99 -5.10 -26.44
N LEU A 22 -4.16 -4.14 -26.00
CA LEU A 22 -4.22 -3.59 -24.64
C LEU A 22 -4.44 -2.07 -24.73
N SER A 23 -5.52 -1.58 -24.09
CA SER A 23 -6.01 -0.21 -24.27
C SER A 23 -5.04 0.84 -23.70
N SER A 24 -4.93 2.00 -24.35
CA SER A 24 -4.08 3.13 -23.94
C SER A 24 -4.43 3.72 -22.57
N CYS A 25 -5.65 3.48 -22.10
CA CYS A 25 -6.12 3.78 -20.76
C CYS A 25 -6.99 2.61 -20.29
N ARG A 26 -6.70 2.10 -19.09
CA ARG A 26 -7.51 1.11 -18.38
C ARG A 26 -8.40 1.83 -17.36
N TYR A 27 -9.64 1.37 -17.20
CA TYR A 27 -10.61 2.01 -16.30
C TYR A 27 -10.27 1.79 -14.81
N ASP A 28 -9.69 0.64 -14.52
CA ASP A 28 -9.19 0.12 -13.24
C ASP A 28 -7.72 0.49 -13.03
N TRP A 29 -7.41 1.79 -13.13
CA TRP A 29 -6.05 2.33 -13.19
C TRP A 29 -5.21 2.12 -11.93
N ASN A 30 -5.83 2.18 -10.76
CA ASN A 30 -5.22 1.96 -9.44
C ASN A 30 -6.32 1.63 -8.41
N ILE A 31 -5.95 1.34 -7.17
CA ILE A 31 -6.88 1.00 -6.09
C ILE A 31 -7.88 2.11 -5.86
N ALA A 32 -7.44 3.37 -5.78
CA ALA A 32 -8.35 4.48 -5.47
C ALA A 32 -9.44 4.67 -6.55
N THR A 33 -9.06 4.53 -7.82
CA THR A 33 -9.98 4.61 -8.96
C THR A 33 -10.94 3.43 -8.97
N THR A 34 -10.43 2.23 -8.75
CA THR A 34 -11.22 0.99 -8.67
C THR A 34 -12.19 1.05 -7.49
N PHE A 35 -11.76 1.51 -6.33
CA PHE A 35 -12.62 1.72 -5.16
C PHE A 35 -13.73 2.72 -5.45
N SER A 36 -13.41 3.84 -6.10
CA SER A 36 -14.41 4.84 -6.49
C SER A 36 -15.46 4.27 -7.45
N PHE A 37 -15.03 3.42 -8.40
CA PHE A 37 -15.95 2.68 -9.28
C PHE A 37 -16.85 1.74 -8.47
N LEU A 38 -16.28 0.92 -7.59
CA LEU A 38 -17.05 -0.01 -6.76
C LEU A 38 -18.05 0.71 -5.86
N GLN A 39 -17.66 1.83 -5.24
CA GLN A 39 -18.57 2.66 -4.44
C GLN A 39 -19.72 3.20 -5.28
N LYS A 40 -19.42 3.78 -6.44
CA LYS A 40 -20.42 4.38 -7.33
C LYS A 40 -21.53 3.40 -7.73
N TYR A 41 -21.18 2.13 -7.89
CA TYR A 41 -22.12 1.08 -8.30
C TYR A 41 -22.59 0.18 -7.15
N GLY A 42 -22.26 0.50 -5.89
CA GLY A 42 -22.69 -0.29 -4.73
C GLY A 42 -22.09 -1.69 -4.64
N LEU A 43 -20.89 -1.89 -5.19
CA LEU A 43 -20.21 -3.18 -5.33
C LEU A 43 -19.11 -3.43 -4.28
N THR A 44 -18.90 -2.52 -3.33
CA THR A 44 -17.82 -2.62 -2.32
C THR A 44 -17.93 -3.82 -1.39
N GLY A 45 -19.13 -4.38 -1.19
CA GLY A 45 -19.36 -5.59 -0.41
C GLY A 45 -19.18 -6.89 -1.18
N GLU A 46 -19.16 -6.82 -2.52
CA GLU A 46 -19.16 -7.99 -3.41
C GLU A 46 -17.74 -8.34 -3.92
N PHE A 47 -16.85 -7.34 -3.97
CA PHE A 47 -15.52 -7.48 -4.56
C PHE A 47 -14.41 -7.20 -3.55
N LYS A 48 -13.30 -7.92 -3.73
CA LYS A 48 -11.97 -7.52 -3.23
C LYS A 48 -11.05 -7.31 -4.41
N ILE A 49 -9.90 -6.72 -4.16
CA ILE A 49 -8.93 -6.37 -5.18
C ILE A 49 -7.71 -7.29 -5.08
N ASN A 50 -7.26 -7.74 -6.25
CA ASN A 50 -5.96 -8.36 -6.46
C ASN A 50 -4.95 -7.28 -6.84
N VAL A 51 -3.99 -7.07 -5.95
CA VAL A 51 -2.94 -6.05 -6.10
C VAL A 51 -1.74 -6.68 -6.76
N GLU A 52 -1.23 -6.03 -7.79
CA GLU A 52 -0.07 -6.47 -8.54
C GLU A 52 1.01 -5.39 -8.48
N PHE A 53 2.25 -5.75 -8.16
CA PHE A 53 3.24 -4.72 -7.80
C PHE A 53 3.70 -3.94 -9.02
N ASN A 54 3.84 -4.62 -10.16
CA ASN A 54 4.23 -3.92 -11.37
C ASN A 54 3.16 -2.93 -11.86
N HIS A 55 1.88 -3.31 -11.81
CA HIS A 55 0.79 -2.38 -12.09
C HIS A 55 0.76 -1.19 -11.12
N ALA A 56 1.08 -1.40 -9.83
CA ALA A 56 1.24 -0.29 -8.89
C ALA A 56 2.30 0.70 -9.39
N SER A 57 3.50 0.23 -9.73
CA SER A 57 4.57 1.11 -10.26
C SER A 57 4.21 1.77 -11.58
N LEU A 58 3.56 1.05 -12.51
CA LEU A 58 3.11 1.61 -13.79
C LEU A 58 2.00 2.66 -13.62
N SER A 59 1.25 2.61 -12.51
CA SER A 59 0.27 3.64 -12.14
C SER A 59 0.87 4.84 -11.39
N GLY A 60 2.19 4.83 -11.15
CA GLY A 60 2.93 5.89 -10.45
C GLY A 60 2.96 5.73 -8.93
N HIS A 61 2.63 4.56 -8.39
CA HIS A 61 2.56 4.30 -6.95
C HIS A 61 3.53 3.19 -6.53
N SER A 62 3.99 3.21 -5.28
CA SER A 62 4.64 2.02 -4.71
C SER A 62 3.61 0.92 -4.49
N CYS A 63 4.03 -0.35 -4.44
CA CYS A 63 3.08 -1.41 -4.12
C CYS A 63 2.52 -1.25 -2.70
N HIS A 64 3.36 -0.87 -1.75
CA HIS A 64 2.92 -0.57 -0.39
C HIS A 64 1.78 0.47 -0.33
N HIS A 65 1.82 1.52 -1.17
CA HIS A 65 0.73 2.51 -1.25
C HIS A 65 -0.60 1.88 -1.66
N GLU A 66 -0.59 1.07 -2.72
CA GLU A 66 -1.79 0.40 -3.22
C GLU A 66 -2.31 -0.62 -2.20
N LEU A 67 -1.42 -1.40 -1.57
CA LEU A 67 -1.80 -2.36 -0.52
C LEU A 67 -2.42 -1.69 0.69
N GLU A 68 -1.82 -0.60 1.21
CA GLU A 68 -2.39 0.14 2.34
C GLU A 68 -3.74 0.76 1.97
N THR A 69 -3.86 1.34 0.77
CA THR A 69 -5.13 1.91 0.29
C THR A 69 -6.21 0.83 0.21
N ALA A 70 -5.89 -0.36 -0.30
CA ALA A 70 -6.83 -1.48 -0.37
C ALA A 70 -7.18 -1.98 1.03
N ARG A 71 -6.20 -2.10 1.92
CA ARG A 71 -6.35 -2.61 3.29
C ARG A 71 -7.26 -1.72 4.14
N ILE A 72 -6.99 -0.41 4.20
CA ILE A 72 -7.75 0.52 5.07
C ILE A 72 -9.22 0.65 4.63
N ASN A 73 -9.51 0.39 3.35
CA ASN A 73 -10.86 0.37 2.81
C ASN A 73 -11.50 -1.02 2.83
N GLY A 74 -10.83 -2.02 3.42
CA GLY A 74 -11.34 -3.38 3.51
C GLY A 74 -11.50 -4.05 2.15
N LEU A 75 -10.67 -3.70 1.16
CA LEU A 75 -10.71 -4.23 -0.21
C LEU A 75 -9.56 -5.18 -0.55
N LEU A 76 -8.51 -5.26 0.27
CA LEU A 76 -7.38 -6.14 0.00
C LEU A 76 -7.82 -7.62 0.03
N GLY A 77 -7.67 -8.33 -1.10
CA GLY A 77 -8.08 -9.73 -1.23
C GLY A 77 -6.95 -10.67 -1.64
N ASN A 78 -6.19 -10.33 -2.67
CA ASN A 78 -5.12 -11.17 -3.21
C ASN A 78 -3.93 -10.33 -3.64
N ILE A 79 -2.77 -10.97 -3.79
CA ILE A 79 -1.56 -10.31 -4.25
C ILE A 79 -0.90 -11.13 -5.36
N ASP A 80 -0.63 -10.49 -6.50
CA ASP A 80 0.28 -11.00 -7.52
C ASP A 80 1.71 -10.51 -7.21
N ALA A 81 2.54 -11.41 -6.68
CA ALA A 81 3.90 -11.15 -6.21
C ALA A 81 4.92 -11.11 -7.35
N LYS A 82 4.74 -10.17 -8.27
CA LYS A 82 5.68 -9.87 -9.36
C LYS A 82 6.03 -8.38 -9.37
N THR A 83 7.27 -8.06 -9.72
CA THR A 83 7.81 -6.70 -9.76
C THR A 83 8.04 -6.24 -11.19
N GLY A 84 8.13 -4.92 -11.34
CA GLY A 84 8.62 -4.26 -12.55
C GLY A 84 10.09 -3.89 -12.48
N ASP A 85 10.53 -3.16 -13.51
CA ASP A 85 11.76 -2.38 -13.50
C ASP A 85 11.38 -0.90 -13.55
N PRO A 86 11.78 -0.05 -12.58
CA PRO A 86 11.43 1.37 -12.54
C PRO A 86 11.88 2.18 -13.77
N GLN A 87 12.84 1.68 -14.55
CA GLN A 87 13.33 2.32 -15.78
C GLN A 87 12.57 1.84 -17.02
N ILE A 88 11.72 0.83 -16.89
CA ILE A 88 10.99 0.20 -17.99
C ILE A 88 9.49 0.48 -17.81
N GLY A 89 8.94 1.29 -18.70
CA GLY A 89 7.53 1.71 -18.65
C GLY A 89 6.50 0.67 -19.08
N TRP A 90 6.84 -0.63 -19.09
CA TRP A 90 5.91 -1.71 -19.46
C TRP A 90 5.98 -2.87 -18.46
N ASP A 91 4.98 -3.76 -18.54
CA ASP A 91 4.90 -4.90 -17.64
C ASP A 91 6.01 -5.94 -17.95
N THR A 92 6.96 -6.12 -17.02
CA THR A 92 8.10 -7.04 -17.19
C THR A 92 7.88 -8.39 -16.52
N ASP A 93 6.83 -8.54 -15.70
CA ASP A 93 6.46 -9.78 -15.02
C ASP A 93 7.61 -10.45 -14.25
N GLN A 94 8.48 -9.70 -13.58
CA GLN A 94 9.63 -10.29 -12.90
C GLN A 94 9.25 -10.87 -11.54
N PHE A 95 9.92 -11.92 -11.09
CA PHE A 95 9.76 -12.40 -9.72
C PHE A 95 10.21 -11.31 -8.74
N LEU A 96 9.48 -11.16 -7.62
CA LEU A 96 9.90 -10.24 -6.56
C LEU A 96 11.25 -10.68 -5.96
N THR A 97 12.25 -9.82 -6.08
CA THR A 97 13.59 -10.04 -5.51
C THR A 97 14.01 -8.99 -4.49
N ASP A 98 13.28 -7.87 -4.39
CA ASP A 98 13.57 -6.82 -3.43
C ASP A 98 12.99 -7.16 -2.05
N ILE A 99 13.87 -7.38 -1.08
CA ILE A 99 13.51 -7.70 0.31
C ILE A 99 12.90 -6.49 1.02
N SER A 100 13.30 -5.26 0.66
CA SER A 100 12.78 -4.03 1.25
C SER A 100 11.32 -3.83 0.84
N GLU A 101 11.00 -3.96 -0.45
CA GLU A 101 9.62 -3.93 -0.94
C GLU A 101 8.79 -5.05 -0.29
N ALA A 102 9.34 -6.27 -0.23
CA ALA A 102 8.68 -7.40 0.42
C ALA A 102 8.40 -7.14 1.92
N THR A 103 9.29 -6.43 2.61
CA THR A 103 9.09 -6.08 4.03
C THR A 103 7.87 -5.18 4.20
N TRP A 104 7.71 -4.16 3.35
CA TRP A 104 6.55 -3.27 3.40
C TRP A 104 5.26 -3.95 2.95
N VAL A 105 5.30 -4.78 1.91
CA VAL A 105 4.18 -5.63 1.48
C VAL A 105 3.69 -6.50 2.65
N MET A 106 4.61 -7.19 3.31
CA MET A 106 4.24 -8.07 4.43
C MET A 106 3.70 -7.27 5.63
N SER A 107 4.11 -6.01 5.82
CA SER A 107 3.49 -5.09 6.78
C SER A 107 2.00 -4.92 6.53
N SER A 108 1.62 -4.61 5.29
CA SER A 108 0.21 -4.47 4.91
C SER A 108 -0.56 -5.77 5.09
N VAL A 109 0.04 -6.92 4.73
CA VAL A 109 -0.60 -8.24 4.88
C VAL A 109 -0.87 -8.57 6.36
N ILE A 110 0.10 -8.35 7.25
CA ILE A 110 -0.09 -8.60 8.69
C ILE A 110 -1.16 -7.66 9.25
N LYS A 111 -1.10 -6.37 8.92
CA LYS A 111 -2.08 -5.37 9.36
C LYS A 111 -3.48 -5.63 8.81
N ASN A 112 -3.62 -6.37 7.70
CA ASN A 112 -4.90 -6.81 7.16
C ASN A 112 -5.48 -8.03 7.91
N GLY A 113 -4.70 -8.68 8.76
CA GLY A 113 -5.06 -9.98 9.35
C GLY A 113 -4.82 -11.17 8.41
N GLY A 114 -3.96 -11.01 7.40
CA GLY A 114 -3.71 -12.00 6.36
C GLY A 114 -4.47 -11.74 5.06
N LEU A 115 -4.52 -12.74 4.17
CA LEU A 115 -5.12 -12.63 2.83
C LEU A 115 -6.29 -13.60 2.59
N ALA A 116 -6.69 -14.41 3.57
CA ALA A 116 -7.74 -15.41 3.36
C ALA A 116 -9.07 -14.75 2.90
N PRO A 117 -9.76 -15.31 1.88
CA PRO A 117 -9.49 -16.59 1.20
C PRO A 117 -8.47 -16.54 0.05
N GLY A 118 -7.92 -15.38 -0.29
CA GLY A 118 -6.85 -15.24 -1.28
C GLY A 118 -5.47 -15.60 -0.74
N GLY A 119 -4.43 -15.16 -1.44
CA GLY A 119 -3.04 -15.41 -1.09
C GLY A 119 -2.05 -14.67 -1.97
N PHE A 120 -0.84 -15.22 -2.05
CA PHE A 120 0.18 -14.78 -2.98
C PHE A 120 0.17 -15.67 -4.22
N ASN A 121 0.05 -15.04 -5.38
CA ASN A 121 0.19 -15.69 -6.67
C ASN A 121 1.47 -15.17 -7.36
N PHE A 122 2.28 -16.07 -7.91
CA PHE A 122 3.47 -15.68 -8.67
C PHE A 122 3.11 -15.62 -10.16
N ASP A 123 2.45 -14.53 -10.57
CA ASP A 123 2.13 -14.23 -11.98
C ASP A 123 3.37 -13.74 -12.76
N ALA A 124 4.54 -14.32 -12.48
CA ALA A 124 5.82 -13.89 -13.00
C ALA A 124 6.33 -14.81 -14.11
N LYS A 125 7.15 -14.26 -15.02
CA LYS A 125 7.73 -14.94 -16.18
C LYS A 125 9.24 -15.10 -16.02
N LEU A 126 9.78 -16.14 -16.66
CA LEU A 126 11.22 -16.33 -16.75
C LEU A 126 11.82 -15.37 -17.78
N LEU A 127 12.90 -14.71 -17.37
CA LEU A 127 13.76 -13.94 -18.28
C LEU A 127 15.02 -14.70 -18.71
N VAL A 128 15.42 -15.76 -17.99
CA VAL A 128 16.66 -16.52 -18.23
C VAL A 128 16.50 -18.02 -17.95
N LEU A 129 17.33 -18.85 -18.61
CA LEU A 129 17.33 -20.32 -18.55
C LEU A 129 17.79 -20.95 -17.21
N ILE A 130 17.91 -20.16 -16.14
CA ILE A 130 18.37 -20.62 -14.80
C ILE A 130 17.36 -21.61 -14.16
N GLY A 131 16.15 -21.71 -14.74
CA GLY A 131 15.16 -22.73 -14.43
C GLY A 131 14.06 -22.21 -13.52
N ILE A 132 12.82 -22.58 -13.85
CA ILE A 132 11.61 -22.08 -13.18
C ILE A 132 11.64 -22.28 -11.66
N GLY A 133 12.15 -23.42 -11.19
CA GLY A 133 12.22 -23.74 -9.77
C GLY A 133 13.05 -22.73 -8.97
N PHE A 134 14.18 -22.26 -9.52
CA PHE A 134 15.02 -21.28 -8.84
C PHE A 134 14.32 -19.93 -8.69
N CYS A 135 13.57 -19.49 -9.72
CA CYS A 135 12.79 -18.25 -9.67
C CYS A 135 11.71 -18.29 -8.58
N PHE A 136 10.96 -19.39 -8.47
CA PHE A 136 9.97 -19.56 -7.41
C PHE A 136 10.61 -19.58 -6.02
N VAL A 137 11.71 -20.33 -5.84
CA VAL A 137 12.45 -20.35 -4.57
C VAL A 137 12.91 -18.95 -4.20
N ASN A 138 13.43 -18.18 -5.15
CA ASN A 138 13.87 -16.81 -4.90
C ASN A 138 12.69 -15.89 -4.50
N GLY A 139 11.58 -15.94 -5.23
CA GLY A 139 10.39 -15.14 -4.89
C GLY A 139 9.82 -15.48 -3.50
N MET A 140 9.72 -16.77 -3.18
CA MET A 140 9.28 -17.23 -1.85
C MET A 140 10.27 -16.85 -0.75
N TYR A 141 11.57 -16.95 -1.02
CA TYR A 141 12.63 -16.54 -0.09
C TYR A 141 12.56 -15.04 0.20
N THR A 142 12.35 -14.22 -0.82
CA THR A 142 12.16 -12.76 -0.67
C THR A 142 10.97 -12.43 0.21
N LEU A 143 9.79 -12.99 -0.06
CA LEU A 143 8.59 -12.79 0.76
C LEU A 143 8.79 -13.27 2.22
N THR A 144 9.46 -14.41 2.40
CA THR A 144 9.75 -14.96 3.73
C THR A 144 10.68 -14.04 4.53
N ASN A 145 11.70 -13.46 3.90
CA ASN A 145 12.56 -12.48 4.56
C ASN A 145 11.80 -11.18 4.87
N GLY A 146 10.95 -10.70 3.96
CA GLY A 146 10.06 -9.58 4.22
C GLY A 146 9.18 -9.79 5.45
N LEU A 147 8.60 -10.99 5.58
CA LEU A 147 7.79 -11.39 6.73
C LEU A 147 8.60 -11.37 8.03
N ARG A 148 9.82 -11.92 8.02
CA ARG A 148 10.70 -11.94 9.19
C ARG A 148 11.13 -10.53 9.60
N ASN A 149 11.41 -9.66 8.65
CA ASN A 149 11.81 -8.28 8.91
C ASN A 149 10.67 -7.51 9.55
N VAL A 150 9.46 -7.61 9.00
CA VAL A 150 8.33 -6.88 9.56
C VAL A 150 7.91 -7.40 10.93
N ALA A 151 8.02 -8.70 11.19
CA ALA A 151 7.80 -9.24 12.53
C ALA A 151 8.73 -8.58 13.56
N LYS A 152 10.02 -8.46 13.24
CA LYS A 152 10.99 -7.75 14.10
C LYS A 152 10.66 -6.27 14.26
N LEU A 153 10.26 -5.58 13.18
CA LEU A 153 9.88 -4.16 13.24
C LEU A 153 8.66 -3.93 14.14
N MET A 154 7.68 -4.83 14.08
CA MET A 154 6.49 -4.77 14.92
C MET A 154 6.79 -5.12 16.38
N GLU A 155 7.66 -6.10 16.64
CA GLU A 155 8.12 -6.44 18.00
C GLU A 155 8.93 -5.29 18.64
N ASP A 156 9.78 -4.63 17.87
CA ASP A 156 10.56 -3.48 18.31
C ASP A 156 9.67 -2.26 18.63
N GLY A 157 8.61 -2.04 17.83
CA GLY A 157 7.60 -1.01 18.09
C GLY A 157 8.09 0.43 17.92
N SER A 158 9.34 0.67 17.52
CA SER A 158 9.86 2.03 17.32
C SER A 158 9.09 2.80 16.26
N LEU A 159 8.74 2.16 15.13
CA LEU A 159 7.97 2.81 14.07
C LEU A 159 6.57 3.22 14.56
N ASP A 160 5.87 2.34 15.25
CA ASP A 160 4.55 2.65 15.82
C ASP A 160 4.65 3.75 16.89
N GLY A 161 5.72 3.74 17.69
CA GLY A 161 6.03 4.81 18.64
C GLY A 161 6.25 6.16 17.96
N LEU A 162 6.98 6.19 16.83
CA LEU A 162 7.19 7.40 16.03
C LEU A 162 5.89 7.91 15.41
N VAL A 163 5.06 7.02 14.86
CA VAL A 163 3.75 7.38 14.30
C VAL A 163 2.83 7.93 15.39
N ARG A 164 2.75 7.27 16.55
CA ARG A 164 1.96 7.76 17.70
C ARG A 164 2.43 9.13 18.15
N LYS A 165 3.75 9.32 18.30
CA LYS A 165 4.33 10.62 18.68
C LYS A 165 4.00 11.70 17.66
N ARG A 166 4.05 11.38 16.36
CA ARG A 166 3.70 12.31 15.27
C ARG A 166 2.24 12.75 15.35
N HIS A 167 1.33 11.84 15.69
CA HIS A 167 -0.11 12.10 15.74
C HIS A 167 -0.65 12.43 17.14
N GLN A 168 0.20 12.55 18.15
CA GLN A 168 -0.19 12.77 19.55
C GLN A 168 -1.03 14.04 19.78
N SER A 169 -0.96 15.03 18.89
CA SER A 169 -1.82 16.21 18.98
C SER A 169 -3.31 15.88 18.84
N PHE A 170 -3.67 14.76 18.20
CA PHE A 170 -5.04 14.31 18.09
C PHE A 170 -5.62 13.79 19.42
N ASP A 171 -4.76 13.36 20.35
CA ASP A 171 -5.16 12.97 21.72
C ASP A 171 -5.47 14.17 22.64
N SER A 172 -5.26 15.40 22.16
CA SER A 172 -5.58 16.61 22.91
C SER A 172 -7.06 16.97 22.82
N GLU A 173 -7.55 17.84 23.70
CA GLU A 173 -8.95 18.29 23.71
C GLU A 173 -9.44 18.78 22.33
N ILE A 174 -8.63 19.58 21.64
CA ILE A 174 -8.96 20.12 20.30
C ILE A 174 -8.90 19.01 19.25
N GLY A 175 -7.89 18.13 19.33
CA GLY A 175 -7.73 16.99 18.41
C GLY A 175 -8.90 16.02 18.49
N ALA A 176 -9.28 15.63 19.71
CA ALA A 176 -10.41 14.75 19.96
C ALA A 176 -11.75 15.37 19.53
N THR A 177 -11.89 16.70 19.66
CA THR A 177 -13.08 17.42 19.17
C THR A 177 -13.17 17.37 17.64
N ILE A 178 -12.03 17.46 16.94
CA ILE A 178 -11.94 17.34 15.49
C ILE A 178 -12.26 15.91 15.05
N GLU A 179 -11.63 14.89 15.65
CA GLU A 179 -11.87 13.48 15.30
C GLU A 179 -13.30 13.02 15.57
N ALA A 180 -13.94 13.58 16.61
CA ALA A 180 -15.33 13.29 16.94
C ALA A 180 -16.34 14.07 16.07
N GLU A 181 -15.88 14.84 15.08
CA GLU A 181 -16.73 15.68 14.21
C GLU A 181 -17.60 16.70 14.98
N LYS A 182 -17.13 17.15 16.16
CA LYS A 182 -17.86 18.09 17.04
C LYS A 182 -17.41 19.54 16.90
N GLY A 183 -16.29 19.79 16.21
CA GLY A 183 -15.77 21.14 15.95
C GLY A 183 -16.19 21.63 14.57
N ASP A 184 -16.55 22.92 14.47
CA ASP A 184 -16.74 23.62 13.20
C ASP A 184 -15.60 24.62 12.95
N LEU A 185 -15.59 25.23 11.76
CA LEU A 185 -14.57 26.21 11.38
C LEU A 185 -14.51 27.39 12.35
N GLU A 186 -15.64 27.84 12.89
CA GLU A 186 -15.70 28.96 13.85
C GLU A 186 -15.04 28.59 15.19
N THR A 187 -15.26 27.36 15.67
CA THR A 187 -14.67 26.84 16.90
C THR A 187 -13.16 26.71 16.76
N LEU A 188 -12.68 26.25 15.60
CA LEU A 188 -11.25 26.15 15.29
C LEU A 188 -10.60 27.53 15.14
N GLU A 189 -11.26 28.46 14.45
CA GLU A 189 -10.80 29.84 14.28
C GLU A 189 -10.59 30.54 15.63
N LYS A 190 -11.56 30.43 16.54
CA LYS A 190 -11.45 30.99 17.90
C LYS A 190 -10.28 30.40 18.68
N LYS A 191 -9.96 29.12 18.48
CA LYS A 191 -8.82 28.46 19.17
C LYS A 191 -7.46 28.87 18.59
N ILE A 192 -7.41 29.19 17.30
CA ILE A 192 -6.19 29.60 16.58
C ILE A 192 -5.91 31.10 16.76
N SER A 193 -6.96 31.92 16.88
CA SER A 193 -6.91 33.38 17.08
C SER A 193 -6.31 33.75 18.43
N GLY A 194 -4.98 33.65 18.55
CA GLY A 194 -4.21 33.88 19.76
C GLY A 194 -2.91 33.09 19.86
N LYS A 195 -2.72 32.03 19.05
CA LYS A 195 -1.46 31.27 18.99
C LYS A 195 -0.62 31.69 17.78
N GLN A 196 0.64 32.02 18.04
CA GLN A 196 1.61 32.40 16.99
C GLN A 196 1.91 31.16 16.11
N LEU A 197 1.80 31.31 14.77
CA LEU A 197 2.06 30.29 13.72
C LEU A 197 3.45 29.59 13.76
N LYS A 198 4.28 29.85 14.78
CA LYS A 198 5.66 29.35 14.90
C LYS A 198 5.75 27.84 15.18
N GLU A 199 4.70 27.21 15.71
CA GLU A 199 4.72 25.76 16.01
C GLU A 199 4.64 24.87 14.75
N LEU A 200 4.09 25.38 13.64
CA LEU A 200 3.92 24.62 12.39
C LEU A 200 5.25 24.31 11.67
N ALA A 201 6.26 25.18 11.79
CA ALA A 201 7.56 24.99 11.15
C ALA A 201 8.39 23.85 11.80
N VAL A 202 8.19 23.61 13.11
CA VAL A 202 8.95 22.61 13.87
C VAL A 202 8.50 21.18 13.54
N MET A 203 7.20 20.97 13.33
CA MET A 203 6.65 19.65 12.96
C MET A 203 7.08 19.21 11.54
N LEU A 204 7.11 20.13 10.58
CA LEU A 204 7.59 19.86 9.22
C LEU A 204 9.08 19.46 9.22
N PHE A 205 9.93 20.16 9.97
CA PHE A 205 11.36 19.88 10.03
C PHE A 205 11.71 18.56 10.74
N GLN A 206 11.02 18.22 11.83
CA GLN A 206 11.26 16.95 12.54
C GLN A 206 10.90 15.75 11.67
N SER A 207 9.82 15.84 10.89
CA SER A 207 9.44 14.75 9.98
C SER A 207 10.43 14.50 8.85
N ALA A 208 11.09 15.54 8.34
CA ALA A 208 12.14 15.40 7.33
C ALA A 208 13.40 14.74 7.90
N LEU A 209 13.79 15.05 9.15
CA LEU A 209 14.96 14.44 9.79
C LEU A 209 14.78 12.94 10.08
N TYR A 210 13.58 12.52 10.47
CA TYR A 210 13.30 11.09 10.74
C TYR A 210 13.31 10.24 9.45
N MET A 211 12.95 10.78 8.28
CA MET A 211 13.08 10.06 7.01
C MET A 211 14.54 9.85 6.59
N VAL A 212 15.46 10.76 6.92
CA VAL A 212 16.88 10.63 6.56
C VAL A 212 17.60 9.60 7.44
N HIS A 213 17.17 9.39 8.69
CA HIS A 213 17.78 8.40 9.59
C HIS A 213 17.28 6.96 9.39
N CYS A 214 16.13 6.75 8.75
CA CYS A 214 15.59 5.42 8.48
C CYS A 214 16.23 4.75 7.25
N SER A 215 16.95 5.50 6.41
CA SER A 215 17.66 5.00 5.23
C SER A 215 18.98 4.24 5.54
N CYS A 216 19.32 4.09 6.82
CA CYS A 216 20.59 3.50 7.29
C CYS A 216 20.44 2.15 8.03
N PHE A 217 19.27 1.51 7.97
CA PHE A 217 19.06 0.18 8.53
C PHE A 217 18.51 -0.80 7.49
#